data_AF-A0AAT9HTC8-F1
#
_entry.id   AF-A0AAT9HTC8-F1
#
_cell.length_a   1.000
_cell.length_b   1.000
_cell.length_c   1.000
_cell.angle_alpha   90.00
_cell.angle_beta   90.00
_cell.angle_gamma   90.00
#
_symmetry.space_group_name_H-M   'P 1'
#
loop_
_entity.id
_entity.type
_entity.pdbx_description
1 polymer ?
#
loop_
_entity_poly.entity_id
_entity_poly.type
_entity_poly.pdbx_seq_one_letter_code
_entity_poly.pdbx_strand_id
1 'polypeptide(L)'
;MSTVTTWGLVVETTVGSAERKHTEAQVVAHIEGTREEAVAELERRARAYVPTHPLSHRRRRLLRDGDGFLLLVDGAWRSFVTRFTVAELLEDSAAPAEPDPVVETPPEPEPVVVTPPPAPPRPTPEQLAERDEDGVPVLPSWLGRRDLS
;
A
#
# COMPACT_ATOMS: atom_id res chain seq x y z
N MET A 1 22.63 7.23 1.85
CA MET A 1 21.43 6.37 1.88
C MET A 1 21.91 5.01 2.33
N SER A 2 21.55 4.57 3.53
CA SER A 2 21.87 3.19 3.96
C SER A 2 21.04 2.27 3.07
N THR A 3 21.69 1.45 2.26
CA THR A 3 21.03 0.42 1.46
C THR A 3 20.30 -0.50 2.42
N VAL A 4 18.98 -0.53 2.35
CA VAL A 4 18.17 -1.41 3.18
C VAL A 4 18.38 -2.82 2.66
N THR A 5 18.99 -3.70 3.46
CA THR A 5 19.16 -5.11 3.11
C THR A 5 17.81 -5.80 3.15
N THR A 6 17.49 -6.52 2.08
CA THR A 6 16.28 -7.33 1.99
C THR A 6 16.62 -8.79 2.26
N TRP A 7 15.85 -9.43 3.14
CA TRP A 7 16.01 -10.83 3.52
C TRP A 7 14.81 -11.64 3.02
N GLY A 8 15.06 -12.69 2.26
CA GLY A 8 14.08 -13.71 1.91
C GLY A 8 13.98 -14.76 3.01
N LEU A 9 12.74 -15.06 3.44
CA LEU A 9 12.44 -16.18 4.31
C LEU A 9 12.03 -17.37 3.44
N VAL A 10 12.79 -18.46 3.49
CA VAL A 10 12.59 -19.62 2.62
C VAL A 10 12.09 -20.80 3.42
N VAL A 11 11.12 -21.52 2.85
CA VAL A 11 10.62 -22.79 3.37
C VAL A 11 10.87 -23.86 2.32
N GLU A 12 11.63 -24.88 2.70
CA GLU A 12 11.84 -26.07 1.90
C GLU A 12 11.00 -27.22 2.46
N THR A 13 10.10 -27.78 1.66
CA THR A 13 9.25 -28.91 2.06
C THR A 13 9.40 -30.07 1.08
N THR A 14 9.39 -31.30 1.60
CA THR A 14 9.26 -32.49 0.75
C THR A 14 7.83 -32.61 0.25
N VAL A 15 7.66 -32.49 -1.06
CA VAL A 15 6.39 -32.68 -1.77
C VAL A 15 6.44 -33.97 -2.60
N GLY A 16 5.29 -34.35 -3.15
CA GLY A 16 5.15 -35.55 -3.98
C GLY A 16 4.89 -36.83 -3.19
N SER A 17 4.58 -37.90 -3.93
CA SER A 17 4.15 -39.19 -3.38
C SER A 17 5.10 -40.32 -3.77
N ALA A 18 5.29 -41.28 -2.86
CA ALA A 18 6.11 -42.48 -3.06
C ALA A 18 7.52 -42.17 -3.61
N GLU A 19 7.81 -42.64 -4.82
CA GLU A 19 9.11 -42.49 -5.50
C GLU A 19 9.30 -41.13 -6.16
N ARG A 20 8.23 -40.33 -6.36
CA ARG A 20 8.28 -39.00 -6.98
C ARG A 20 8.43 -37.86 -5.97
N LYS A 21 9.00 -38.17 -4.79
CA LYS A 21 9.26 -37.17 -3.77
C LYS A 21 10.41 -36.27 -4.21
N HIS A 22 10.21 -34.97 -4.06
CA HIS A 22 11.25 -33.98 -4.28
C HIS A 22 11.10 -32.85 -3.27
N THR A 23 12.14 -32.05 -3.12
CA THR A 23 12.12 -30.87 -2.26
C THR A 23 11.74 -29.66 -3.11
N GLU A 24 10.74 -28.92 -2.68
CA GLU A 24 10.39 -27.62 -3.23
C GLU A 24 10.75 -26.53 -2.22
N ALA A 25 11.38 -25.46 -2.72
CA ALA A 25 11.69 -24.26 -1.96
C ALA A 25 10.74 -23.12 -2.35
N GLN A 26 10.21 -22.42 -1.37
CA GLN A 26 9.35 -21.25 -1.57
C GLN A 26 9.80 -20.09 -0.68
N VAL A 27 9.83 -18.88 -1.22
CA VAL A 27 10.00 -17.65 -0.43
C VAL A 27 8.63 -17.29 0.14
N VAL A 28 8.51 -17.32 1.47
CA VAL A 28 7.24 -17.05 2.17
C VAL A 28 7.08 -15.60 2.61
N ALA A 29 8.17 -14.83 2.63
CA ALA A 29 8.17 -13.41 2.92
C ALA A 29 9.52 -12.77 2.56
N HIS A 30 9.48 -11.45 2.34
CA HIS A 30 10.64 -10.58 2.35
C HIS A 30 10.59 -9.67 3.58
N ILE A 31 11.74 -9.46 4.22
CA ILE A 31 11.89 -8.59 5.38
C ILE A 31 13.03 -7.62 5.10
N GLU A 32 12.73 -6.34 5.16
CA GLU A 32 13.71 -5.27 5.12
C GLU A 32 14.28 -5.04 6.53
N GLY A 33 15.60 -4.86 6.63
CA GLY A 33 16.26 -4.52 7.89
C GLY A 33 17.40 -5.44 8.27
N THR A 34 17.50 -5.74 9.56
CA THR A 34 18.60 -6.52 10.13
C THR A 34 18.39 -8.02 9.96
N ARG A 35 19.50 -8.76 10.02
CA ARG A 35 19.48 -10.23 9.96
C ARG A 35 18.75 -10.83 11.16
N GLU A 36 18.92 -10.23 12.33
CA GLU A 36 18.31 -10.65 13.59
C GLU A 36 16.77 -10.53 13.54
N GLU A 37 16.26 -9.46 12.94
CA GLU A 37 14.81 -9.28 12.72
C GLU A 37 14.26 -10.34 11.77
N ALA A 38 14.98 -10.62 10.68
CA ALA A 38 14.60 -11.65 9.72
C ALA A 38 14.57 -13.05 10.36
N VAL A 39 15.57 -13.40 11.19
CA VAL A 39 15.61 -14.66 11.93
C VAL A 39 14.50 -14.76 12.98
N ALA A 40 14.23 -13.67 13.70
CA ALA A 40 13.14 -13.64 14.68
C ALA A 40 11.77 -13.86 14.01
N GLU A 41 11.55 -13.25 12.85
CA GLU A 41 10.33 -13.46 12.07
C GLU A 41 10.27 -14.89 11.48
N LEU A 42 11.38 -15.43 11.00
CA LEU A 42 11.46 -16.82 10.55
C LEU A 42 11.07 -17.79 11.67
N GLU A 43 11.54 -17.54 12.91
CA GLU A 43 11.18 -18.35 14.07
C GLU A 43 9.67 -18.30 14.36
N ARG A 44 9.06 -17.10 14.33
CA ARG A 44 7.61 -16.93 14.51
C ARG A 44 6.85 -17.77 13.50
N ARG A 45 7.23 -17.70 12.23
CA ARG A 45 6.61 -18.48 11.14
C ARG A 45 6.83 -19.97 11.31
N ALA A 46 8.05 -20.41 11.63
CA ALA A 46 8.35 -21.83 11.83
C ALA A 46 7.54 -22.46 12.97
N ARG A 47 7.26 -21.70 14.04
CA ARG A 47 6.41 -22.13 15.16
C ARG A 47 4.93 -22.24 14.77
N ALA A 48 4.45 -21.34 13.92
CA ALA A 48 3.08 -21.31 13.43
C ALA A 48 2.82 -22.26 12.25
N TYR A 49 3.86 -22.78 11.60
CA TYR A 49 3.74 -23.59 10.40
C TYR A 49 2.97 -24.90 10.63
N VAL A 50 2.01 -25.16 9.75
CA VAL A 50 1.24 -26.41 9.71
C VAL A 50 1.55 -27.11 8.38
N PRO A 51 2.33 -28.21 8.39
CA PRO A 51 2.64 -28.95 7.18
C PRO A 51 1.39 -29.63 6.60
N THR A 52 1.24 -29.60 5.28
CA THR A 52 0.16 -30.30 4.55
C THR A 52 0.24 -31.82 4.74
N HIS A 53 1.45 -32.36 4.90
CA HIS A 53 1.69 -33.77 5.15
C HIS A 53 2.73 -33.98 6.25
N PRO A 54 2.61 -35.02 7.10
CA PRO A 54 1.56 -36.05 7.10
C PRO A 54 0.26 -35.62 7.81
N LEU A 55 -0.89 -36.12 7.34
CA LEU A 55 -2.22 -35.84 7.92
C LEU A 55 -2.38 -36.37 9.35
N SER A 56 -1.67 -37.45 9.70
CA SER A 56 -1.59 -38.00 11.06
C SER A 56 -0.14 -37.98 11.53
N HIS A 57 0.18 -37.07 12.44
CA HIS A 57 1.51 -37.00 13.06
C HIS A 57 1.47 -37.54 14.48
N ARG A 58 2.46 -38.36 14.85
CA ARG A 58 2.62 -38.86 16.23
C ARG A 58 3.36 -37.86 17.10
N ARG A 59 4.30 -37.13 16.50
CA ARG A 59 5.15 -36.16 17.18
C ARG A 59 5.63 -35.10 16.22
N ARG A 60 5.76 -33.88 16.74
CA ARG A 60 6.34 -32.72 16.04
C ARG A 60 7.48 -32.15 16.86
N ARG A 61 8.60 -31.84 16.23
CA ARG A 61 9.80 -31.24 16.85
C ARG A 61 10.29 -30.08 16.00
N LEU A 62 10.41 -28.90 16.61
CA LEU A 62 11.05 -27.75 15.98
C LEU A 62 12.45 -27.61 16.58
N LEU A 63 13.47 -27.64 15.74
CA LEU A 63 14.88 -27.54 16.11
C LEU A 63 15.44 -26.24 15.54
N ARG A 64 16.38 -25.61 16.25
CA ARG A 64 17.18 -24.51 15.71
C ARG A 64 18.44 -25.07 15.06
N ASP A 65 18.81 -24.55 13.91
CA ASP A 65 20.00 -24.94 13.13
C ASP A 65 20.70 -23.69 12.61
N GLY A 66 21.68 -23.19 13.37
CA GLY A 66 22.23 -21.85 13.16
C GLY A 66 21.13 -20.79 13.20
N ASP A 67 20.96 -20.08 12.09
CA ASP A 67 19.92 -19.07 11.86
C ASP A 67 18.65 -19.61 11.20
N GLY A 68 18.64 -20.91 10.91
CA GLY A 68 17.49 -21.62 10.38
C GLY A 68 16.78 -22.46 11.43
N PHE A 69 15.71 -23.12 10.97
CA PHE A 69 14.94 -24.04 11.78
C PHE A 69 14.62 -25.31 11.00
N LEU A 70 14.53 -26.44 11.71
CA LEU A 70 14.09 -27.72 11.17
C LEU A 70 12.85 -28.17 11.90
N LEU A 71 11.74 -28.30 11.16
CA LEU A 71 10.53 -28.94 11.66
C LEU A 71 10.53 -30.40 11.23
N LEU A 72 10.71 -31.28 12.20
CA LEU A 72 10.62 -32.73 12.02
C LEU A 72 9.24 -33.21 12.48
N VAL A 73 8.52 -33.86 11.58
CA VAL A 73 7.21 -34.44 11.83
C VAL A 73 7.29 -35.95 11.67
N ASP A 74 7.05 -36.67 12.76
CA ASP A 74 7.05 -38.13 12.75
C ASP A 74 5.68 -38.63 12.27
N GLY A 75 5.63 -39.08 11.01
CA GLY A 75 4.47 -39.76 10.44
C GLY A 75 4.39 -41.22 10.89
N ALA A 76 3.31 -41.90 10.51
CA ALA A 76 3.10 -43.31 10.87
C ALA A 76 4.17 -44.25 10.28
N TRP A 77 4.73 -43.91 9.12
CA TRP A 77 5.65 -44.77 8.37
C TRP A 77 7.04 -44.15 8.14
N ARG A 78 7.12 -42.81 8.09
CA ARG A 78 8.34 -42.06 7.80
C ARG A 78 8.27 -40.71 8.51
N SER A 79 9.41 -40.14 8.84
CA SER A 79 9.51 -38.76 9.28
C SER A 79 9.65 -37.82 8.08
N PHE A 80 9.11 -36.62 8.22
CA PHE A 80 9.13 -35.56 7.22
C PHE A 80 9.84 -34.34 7.80
N VAL A 81 10.65 -33.69 6.98
CA VAL A 81 11.39 -32.48 7.35
C VAL A 81 10.87 -31.31 6.54
N THR A 82 10.60 -30.21 7.22
CA THR A 82 10.50 -28.88 6.62
C THR A 82 11.66 -28.05 7.14
N ARG A 83 12.43 -27.46 6.22
CA ARG A 83 13.55 -26.57 6.56
C ARG A 83 13.12 -25.12 6.37
N PHE A 84 13.50 -24.28 7.32
CA PHE A 84 13.30 -22.83 7.31
C PHE A 84 14.67 -22.19 7.27
N THR A 85 14.92 -21.34 6.28
CA THR A 85 16.19 -20.61 6.16
C THR A 85 15.94 -19.13 5.92
N VAL A 86 16.92 -18.33 6.30
CA VAL A 86 17.00 -16.91 5.97
C VAL A 86 18.09 -16.74 4.90
N ALA A 87 17.83 -15.91 3.90
CA ALA A 87 18.80 -15.59 2.85
C ALA A 87 18.73 -14.10 2.51
N GLU A 88 19.89 -13.48 2.26
CA GLU A 88 19.93 -12.12 1.71
C GLU A 88 19.48 -12.17 0.24
N LEU A 89 18.60 -11.25 -0.15
CA LEU A 89 18.20 -11.09 -1.55
C LEU A 89 19.26 -10.25 -2.26
N LEU A 90 20.01 -10.88 -3.16
CA LEU A 90 21.07 -10.23 -3.94
C LEU A 90 20.58 -9.65 -5.27
N GLU A 91 19.62 -10.33 -5.91
CA GLU A 91 19.08 -9.95 -7.21
C GLU A 91 17.65 -10.48 -7.36
N ASP A 92 16.74 -9.63 -7.83
CA ASP A 92 15.40 -10.02 -8.27
C ASP A 92 15.18 -9.52 -9.70
N SER A 93 15.18 -10.45 -10.65
CA SER A 93 15.01 -10.16 -12.09
C SER A 93 13.68 -9.49 -12.44
N ALA A 94 12.69 -9.57 -11.55
CA ALA A 94 11.35 -9.02 -11.74
C ALA A 94 10.94 -8.10 -10.59
N ALA A 95 11.92 -7.51 -9.87
CA ALA A 95 11.66 -6.54 -8.82
C ALA A 95 10.76 -5.40 -9.37
N PRO A 96 9.71 -5.01 -8.63
CA PRO A 96 8.91 -3.84 -8.99
C PRO A 96 9.82 -2.62 -9.15
N ALA A 97 9.64 -1.87 -10.23
CA ALA A 97 10.32 -0.59 -10.39
C ALA A 97 9.96 0.29 -9.18
N GLU A 98 10.97 0.88 -8.54
CA GLU A 98 10.75 1.86 -7.47
C GLU A 98 9.76 2.92 -7.99
N PRO A 99 8.70 3.26 -7.23
CA PRO A 99 7.80 4.31 -7.65
C PRO A 99 8.62 5.58 -7.86
N ASP A 100 8.49 6.20 -9.04
CA ASP A 100 9.13 7.48 -9.34
C ASP A 100 8.89 8.41 -8.14
N PRO A 101 9.91 9.13 -7.65
CA PRO A 101 9.71 10.07 -6.57
C PRO A 101 8.59 10.98 -7.01
N VAL A 102 7.49 10.96 -6.23
CA VAL A 102 6.41 11.92 -6.39
C VAL A 102 7.07 13.26 -6.23
N VAL A 103 7.39 13.90 -7.34
CA VAL A 103 7.77 15.30 -7.35
C VAL A 103 6.54 15.96 -6.75
N GLU A 104 6.63 16.35 -5.48
CA GLU A 104 5.67 17.25 -4.86
C GLU A 104 5.59 18.41 -5.83
N THR A 105 4.53 18.43 -6.62
CA THR A 105 4.18 19.61 -7.39
C THR A 105 4.08 20.69 -6.32
N PRO A 106 4.90 21.76 -6.39
CA PRO A 106 4.81 22.84 -5.42
C PRO A 106 3.33 23.19 -5.26
N PRO A 107 2.81 23.30 -4.03
CA PRO A 107 1.38 23.47 -3.82
C PRO A 107 0.90 24.57 -4.77
N GLU A 108 -0.03 24.19 -5.65
CA GLU A 108 -0.72 25.14 -6.50
C GLU A 108 -1.17 26.27 -5.57
N PRO A 109 -0.80 27.54 -5.84
CA PRO A 109 -0.98 28.61 -4.87
C PRO A 109 -2.44 28.62 -4.42
N GLU A 110 -2.66 28.58 -3.10
CA GLU A 110 -4.00 28.58 -2.51
C GLU A 110 -4.86 29.63 -3.23
N PRO A 111 -6.13 29.31 -3.58
CA PRO A 111 -6.98 30.27 -4.26
C PRO A 111 -7.08 31.50 -3.37
N VAL A 112 -6.43 32.58 -3.80
CA VAL A 112 -6.55 33.88 -3.15
C VAL A 112 -8.03 34.17 -3.12
N VAL A 113 -8.63 34.21 -1.93
CA VAL A 113 -10.03 34.57 -1.76
C VAL A 113 -10.14 36.03 -2.21
N VAL A 114 -10.47 36.22 -3.48
CA VAL A 114 -10.77 37.54 -4.02
C VAL A 114 -12.09 37.93 -3.37
N THR A 115 -12.03 38.75 -2.33
CA THR A 115 -13.21 39.44 -1.81
C THR A 115 -13.91 40.09 -3.00
N PRO A 116 -15.16 39.73 -3.33
CA PRO A 116 -15.83 40.33 -4.47
C PRO A 116 -15.92 41.85 -4.22
N PRO A 117 -15.64 42.69 -5.23
CA PRO A 117 -15.80 44.12 -5.09
C PRO A 117 -17.25 44.42 -4.64
N PRO A 118 -17.45 45.45 -3.79
CA PRO A 118 -18.79 45.76 -3.28
C PRO A 118 -19.75 45.96 -4.45
N ALA A 119 -20.93 45.32 -4.36
CA ALA A 119 -21.95 45.43 -5.40
C ALA A 119 -22.26 46.91 -5.68
N PRO A 120 -22.40 47.32 -6.95
CA PRO A 120 -22.71 48.71 -7.29
C PRO A 120 -24.02 49.13 -6.59
N PRO A 121 -24.09 50.37 -6.08
CA PRO A 121 -25.30 50.86 -5.42
C PRO A 121 -26.48 50.80 -6.40
N ARG A 122 -27.65 50.38 -5.91
CA ARG A 122 -28.87 50.34 -6.72
C ARG A 122 -29.26 51.78 -7.12
N PRO A 123 -29.72 52.00 -8.36
CA PRO A 123 -30.17 53.31 -8.79
C PRO A 123 -31.40 53.76 -7.98
N THR A 124 -31.49 55.05 -7.68
CA THR A 124 -32.61 55.65 -6.95
C THR A 124 -33.84 55.85 -7.86
N PRO A 125 -35.05 56.03 -7.30
CA PRO A 125 -36.26 56.26 -8.09
C PRO A 125 -36.19 57.47 -9.02
N GLU A 126 -35.45 58.51 -8.63
CA GLU A 126 -35.22 59.70 -9.44
C GLU A 126 -34.39 59.39 -10.69
N GLN A 127 -33.37 58.55 -10.56
CA GLN A 127 -32.53 58.11 -11.68
C GLN A 127 -33.30 57.19 -12.65
N LEU A 128 -34.23 56.38 -12.14
CA LEU A 128 -35.11 55.55 -12.98
C LEU A 128 -36.19 56.37 -13.71
N ALA A 129 -36.48 57.58 -13.24
CA ALA A 129 -37.45 58.49 -13.86
C ALA A 129 -36.82 59.46 -14.87
N GLU A 130 -35.48 59.54 -14.92
CA GLU A 130 -34.74 60.42 -15.81
C GLU A 130 -34.90 59.99 -17.27
N ARG A 131 -35.11 60.98 -18.14
CA ARG A 131 -35.26 60.81 -19.59
C ARG A 131 -34.25 61.68 -20.30
N ASP A 132 -33.69 61.16 -21.39
CA ASP A 132 -32.77 61.91 -22.24
C ASP A 132 -33.49 63.01 -23.04
N GLU A 133 -32.70 63.78 -23.82
CA GLU A 133 -33.19 64.90 -24.63
C GLU A 133 -34.25 64.48 -25.67
N ASP A 134 -34.27 63.21 -26.05
CA ASP A 134 -35.24 62.60 -26.96
C ASP A 134 -36.48 62.02 -26.23
N GLY A 135 -36.54 62.15 -24.90
CA GLY A 135 -37.66 61.75 -24.06
C GLY A 135 -37.72 60.25 -23.72
N VAL A 136 -36.65 59.50 -23.99
CA VAL A 136 -36.52 58.06 -23.70
C VAL A 136 -35.91 57.89 -22.31
N PRO A 137 -36.39 56.92 -21.49
CA PRO A 137 -35.78 56.65 -20.19
C PRO A 137 -34.31 56.29 -20.30
N VAL A 138 -33.45 57.00 -19.54
CA VAL A 138 -32.00 56.77 -19.54
C VAL A 138 -31.65 55.40 -18.97
N LEU A 139 -32.41 54.95 -17.98
CA LEU A 139 -32.29 53.61 -17.41
C LEU A 139 -33.51 52.76 -17.77
N PRO A 140 -33.31 51.46 -18.06
CA PRO A 140 -34.40 50.60 -18.44
C PRO A 140 -35.30 50.28 -17.23
N SER A 141 -36.62 50.25 -17.45
CA SER A 141 -37.63 50.14 -16.39
C SER A 141 -37.69 48.79 -15.66
N TRP A 142 -36.94 47.79 -16.12
CA TRP A 142 -36.80 46.50 -15.46
C TRP A 142 -35.66 46.48 -14.43
N LEU A 143 -34.74 47.46 -14.47
CA LEU A 143 -33.61 47.56 -13.56
C LEU A 143 -34.09 47.98 -12.16
N GLY A 144 -34.03 47.05 -11.19
CA GLY A 144 -34.44 47.27 -9.80
C GLY A 144 -35.78 46.63 -9.40
N ARG A 145 -36.48 45.96 -10.33
CA ARG A 145 -37.69 45.17 -10.03
C ARG A 145 -37.37 43.90 -9.23
N ARG A 146 -38.27 43.52 -8.31
CA ARG A 146 -38.09 42.37 -7.39
C ARG A 146 -38.84 41.09 -7.83
N ASP A 147 -39.64 41.16 -8.88
CA ASP A 147 -40.50 40.07 -9.36
C ASP A 147 -39.91 39.27 -10.52
N LEU A 148 -38.67 39.59 -10.93
CA LEU A 148 -37.93 38.92 -12.01
C LEU A 148 -36.73 38.12 -11.47
N SER A 149 -36.74 37.74 -10.19
CA SER A 149 -35.70 36.93 -9.53
C SER A 149 -36.19 35.53 -9.21
#